data_AF-A0A2D6UUZ1-F1
#
_entry.id   AF-A0A2D6UUZ1-F1
#
_cell.length_a   1.000
_cell.length_b   1.000
_cell.length_c   1.000
_cell.angle_alpha   90.00
_cell.angle_beta   90.00
_cell.angle_gamma   90.00
#
_symmetry.space_group_name_H-M   'P 1'
#
loop_
_entity.id
_entity.type
_entity.pdbx_description
1 polymer ?
#
loop_
_entity_poly.entity_id
_entity_poly.type
_entity_poly.pdbx_seq_one_letter_code
_entity_poly.pdbx_strand_id
1 'polypeptide(L)'
;MNNRGQMLMIAGLLMTLTLLTISISVSHSANLGRYQGERHDPAPLLTMLDAHLPPALDAELDGGATAEAAFATASGEFENSFAAHGYALVLKLDSSSTDGSSTTFSYTVLLSDGLLDLKLTRTVTV
;
A
#
# COMPACT_ATOMS: atom_id res chain seq x y z
N MET A 1 -14.63 23.59 59.44
CA MET A 1 -14.30 22.95 58.14
C MET A 1 -13.11 22.03 58.33
N ASN A 2 -13.22 20.77 57.91
CA ASN A 2 -12.16 19.76 58.13
C ASN A 2 -11.13 19.84 56.99
N ASN A 3 -10.21 20.81 57.08
CA ASN A 3 -9.25 21.16 56.03
C ASN A 3 -8.36 19.99 55.58
N ARG A 4 -8.15 18.97 56.43
CA ARG A 4 -7.35 17.78 56.11
C ARG A 4 -8.05 16.86 55.12
N GLY A 5 -9.36 16.64 55.29
CA GLY A 5 -10.15 15.83 54.37
C GLY A 5 -10.30 16.47 52.99
N GLN A 6 -10.44 17.81 52.95
CA GLN A 6 -10.47 18.56 51.70
C GLN A 6 -9.14 18.55 50.95
N MET A 7 -8.00 18.69 51.66
CA MET A 7 -6.68 18.55 51.04
C MET A 7 -6.42 17.15 50.48
N LEU A 8 -6.87 16.10 51.18
CA LEU A 8 -6.75 14.72 50.68
C LEU A 8 -7.55 14.49 49.40
N MET A 9 -8.76 15.07 49.33
CA MET A 9 -9.62 15.01 48.14
C MET A 9 -8.98 15.74 46.95
N ILE A 10 -8.44 16.95 47.17
CA ILE A 10 -7.77 17.73 46.13
C ILE A 10 -6.52 17.01 45.62
N ALA A 11 -5.73 16.40 46.51
CA ALA A 11 -4.56 15.61 46.12
C ALA A 11 -4.94 14.38 45.28
N GLY A 12 -6.01 13.66 45.65
CA GLY A 12 -6.54 12.55 44.87
C GLY A 12 -7.03 12.99 43.49
N LEU A 13 -7.71 14.13 43.40
CA LEU A 13 -8.19 14.70 42.14
C LEU A 13 -7.04 15.13 41.22
N LEU A 14 -6.00 15.75 41.78
CA LEU A 14 -4.80 16.12 41.02
C LEU A 14 -4.07 14.89 40.49
N MET A 15 -3.95 13.85 41.31
CA MET A 15 -3.33 12.59 40.91
C MET A 15 -4.11 11.92 39.76
N THR A 16 -5.43 11.84 39.83
CA THR A 16 -6.23 11.23 38.75
C THR A 16 -6.15 12.03 37.45
N LEU A 17 -6.14 13.37 37.53
CA LEU A 17 -5.96 14.23 36.36
C LEU A 17 -4.60 13.98 35.69
N THR A 18 -3.52 13.88 36.47
CA THR A 18 -2.18 13.62 35.92
C THR A 18 -2.08 12.25 35.26
N LEU A 19 -2.69 11.21 35.84
CA LEU A 19 -2.73 9.86 35.25
C LEU A 19 -3.51 9.85 33.93
N LEU A 20 -4.63 10.58 33.87
CA LEU A 20 -5.43 10.71 32.65
C LEU A 20 -4.62 11.40 31.54
N THR A 21 -3.92 12.50 31.84
CA THR A 21 -3.10 13.21 30.86
C THR A 21 -1.95 12.36 30.33
N ILE A 22 -1.25 11.62 31.18
CA ILE A 22 -0.16 10.72 30.76
C ILE A 22 -0.73 9.59 29.89
N SER A 23 -1.89 9.05 30.23
CA SER A 23 -2.54 7.98 29.46
C SER A 23 -2.94 8.46 28.06
N ILE A 24 -3.50 9.67 27.95
CA ILE A 24 -3.83 10.29 26.66
C ILE A 24 -2.56 10.56 25.84
N SER A 25 -1.49 11.04 26.49
CA SER A 25 -0.21 11.32 25.81
C SER A 25 0.45 10.04 25.28
N VAL A 26 0.48 8.96 26.06
CA VAL A 26 1.01 7.66 25.62
C VAL A 26 0.15 7.07 24.50
N SER A 27 -1.18 7.15 24.62
CA SER A 27 -2.10 6.67 23.59
C SER A 27 -1.96 7.45 22.28
N HIS A 28 -1.87 8.78 22.36
CA HIS A 28 -1.63 9.64 21.20
C HIS A 28 -0.22 9.44 20.61
N SER A 29 0.79 9.21 21.44
CA SER A 29 2.16 8.91 20.99
C SER A 29 2.28 7.55 20.33
N ALA A 30 1.60 6.52 20.85
CA ALA A 30 1.53 5.20 20.22
C ALA A 30 0.76 5.25 18.90
N ASN A 31 -0.32 6.05 18.85
CA ASN A 31 -1.08 6.28 17.63
C ASN A 31 -0.22 6.98 16.57
N LEU A 32 0.45 8.08 16.92
CA LEU A 32 1.40 8.76 16.04
C LEU A 32 2.57 7.85 15.64
N GLY A 33 3.08 7.00 16.54
CA GLY A 33 4.16 6.07 16.27
C GLY A 33 3.79 4.98 15.25
N ARG A 34 2.52 4.55 15.22
CA ARG A 34 1.99 3.67 14.15
C ARG A 34 2.02 4.39 12.81
N TYR A 35 1.50 5.61 12.74
CA TYR A 35 1.40 6.36 11.48
C TYR A 35 2.71 7.06 11.02
N GLN A 36 3.73 7.18 11.88
CA GLN A 36 5.02 7.78 11.54
C GLN A 36 6.11 6.76 11.15
N GLY A 37 5.84 5.46 11.32
CA GLY A 37 6.76 4.36 10.98
C GLY A 37 6.37 3.56 9.72
N GLU A 38 5.08 3.52 9.37
CA GLU A 38 4.60 2.90 8.14
C GLU A 38 4.78 3.86 6.97
N ARG A 39 5.89 3.69 6.24
CA ARG A 39 6.08 4.32 4.94
C ARG A 39 4.97 3.84 3.99
N HIS A 40 3.87 4.58 3.93
CA HIS A 40 2.90 4.57 2.83
C HIS A 40 3.52 5.17 1.55
N ASP A 41 4.80 4.88 1.30
CA ASP A 41 5.48 5.30 0.08
C ASP A 41 5.25 4.22 -0.98
N PRO A 42 4.40 4.46 -1.98
CA PRO A 42 4.16 3.50 -3.05
C PRO A 42 5.34 3.42 -4.02
N ALA A 43 6.32 4.33 -3.95
CA ALA A 43 7.38 4.42 -4.94
C ALA A 43 8.19 3.13 -5.09
N PRO A 44 8.63 2.44 -4.00
CA PRO A 44 9.33 1.17 -4.13
C PRO A 44 8.51 0.08 -4.84
N LEU A 45 7.20 0.03 -4.57
CA LEU A 45 6.27 -0.92 -5.18
C LEU A 45 6.09 -0.65 -6.67
N LEU A 46 5.92 0.63 -7.03
CA LEU A 46 5.81 1.05 -8.43
C LEU A 46 7.12 0.82 -9.19
N THR A 47 8.29 1.07 -8.57
CA THR A 47 9.57 0.78 -9.19
C THR A 47 9.81 -0.71 -9.41
N MET A 48 9.32 -1.56 -8.50
CA MET A 48 9.34 -3.02 -8.67
C MET A 48 8.47 -3.42 -9.87
N LEU A 49 7.26 -2.88 -9.98
CA LEU A 49 6.36 -3.16 -11.08
C LEU A 49 6.96 -2.72 -12.42
N ASP A 50 7.49 -1.49 -12.49
CA ASP A 50 8.10 -0.93 -13.70
C ASP A 50 9.35 -1.72 -14.14
N ALA A 51 10.09 -2.32 -13.21
CA ALA A 51 11.29 -3.11 -13.50
C ALA A 51 11.00 -4.57 -13.90
N HIS A 52 9.95 -5.18 -13.36
CA HIS A 52 9.74 -6.64 -13.45
C HIS A 52 8.52 -7.07 -14.27
N LEU A 53 7.52 -6.20 -14.44
CA LEU A 53 6.37 -6.53 -15.28
C LEU A 53 6.74 -6.67 -16.77
N PRO A 54 7.56 -5.77 -17.38
CA PRO A 54 7.90 -5.90 -18.80
C PRO A 54 8.65 -7.20 -19.12
N PRO A 55 9.70 -7.60 -18.38
CA PRO A 55 10.37 -8.89 -18.62
C PRO A 55 9.46 -10.11 -18.44
N ALA A 56 8.49 -10.05 -17.53
CA ALA A 56 7.52 -11.13 -17.35
C ALA A 56 6.58 -11.25 -18.57
N LEU A 57 6.11 -10.12 -19.11
CA LEU A 57 5.31 -10.11 -20.34
C LEU A 57 6.10 -10.67 -21.54
N ASP A 58 7.36 -10.28 -21.66
CA ASP A 58 8.26 -10.76 -22.73
C ASP A 58 8.44 -12.29 -22.66
N ALA A 59 8.69 -12.83 -21.46
CA ALA A 59 8.84 -14.27 -21.25
C ALA A 59 7.57 -15.07 -21.61
N GLU A 60 6.39 -14.55 -21.29
CA GLU A 60 5.11 -15.18 -21.65
C GLU A 60 4.86 -15.14 -23.16
N LEU A 61 5.20 -14.03 -23.83
CA LEU A 61 5.12 -13.89 -25.29
C LEU A 61 6.09 -14.84 -25.99
N ASP A 62 7.33 -14.95 -25.51
CA ASP A 62 8.34 -15.91 -25.98
C ASP A 62 7.89 -17.37 -25.78
N GLY A 63 7.11 -17.62 -24.73
CA GLY A 63 6.42 -18.89 -24.48
C GLY A 63 5.29 -19.20 -25.48
N GLY A 64 4.96 -18.27 -26.37
CA GLY A 64 3.94 -18.41 -27.40
C GLY A 64 2.53 -18.02 -26.93
N ALA A 65 2.39 -17.34 -25.79
CA ALA A 65 1.11 -16.83 -25.34
C ALA A 65 0.62 -15.67 -26.23
N THR A 66 -0.71 -15.49 -26.33
CA THR A 66 -1.26 -14.25 -26.91
C THR A 66 -1.03 -13.09 -25.96
N ALA A 67 -1.05 -11.84 -26.45
CA ALA A 67 -0.87 -10.66 -25.61
C ALA A 67 -1.83 -10.63 -24.41
N GLU A 68 -3.11 -10.95 -24.61
CA GLU A 68 -4.10 -10.97 -23.53
C GLU A 68 -3.80 -12.06 -22.50
N ALA A 69 -3.36 -13.24 -22.95
CA ALA A 69 -3.01 -14.34 -22.07
C ALA A 69 -1.72 -14.06 -21.28
N ALA A 70 -0.69 -13.56 -21.97
CA ALA A 70 0.57 -13.13 -21.35
C ALA A 70 0.32 -12.08 -20.27
N PHE A 71 -0.51 -11.08 -20.57
CA PHE A 71 -0.86 -10.06 -19.60
C PHE A 71 -1.61 -10.65 -18.41
N ALA A 72 -2.62 -11.50 -18.63
CA ALA A 72 -3.40 -12.09 -17.54
C ALA A 72 -2.56 -13.00 -16.62
N THR A 73 -1.64 -13.79 -17.18
CA THR A 73 -0.72 -14.63 -16.40
C THR A 73 0.21 -13.76 -15.57
N ALA A 74 0.96 -12.86 -16.22
CA ALA A 74 1.91 -12.00 -15.55
C ALA A 74 1.23 -11.14 -14.48
N SER A 75 0.10 -10.51 -14.80
CA SER A 75 -0.64 -9.68 -13.84
C SER A 75 -1.08 -10.48 -12.62
N GLY A 76 -1.61 -11.69 -12.82
CA GLY A 76 -2.06 -12.54 -11.73
C GLY A 76 -0.94 -12.90 -10.75
N GLU A 77 0.29 -13.11 -11.22
CA GLU A 77 1.44 -13.37 -10.35
C GLU A 77 1.79 -12.16 -9.48
N PHE A 78 1.84 -10.96 -10.07
CA PHE A 78 2.11 -9.73 -9.33
C PHE A 78 1.01 -9.40 -8.33
N GLU A 79 -0.26 -9.50 -8.73
CA GLU A 79 -1.41 -9.26 -7.87
C GLU A 79 -1.40 -10.18 -6.65
N ASN A 80 -1.13 -11.48 -6.86
CA ASN A 80 -1.00 -12.45 -5.77
C ASN A 80 0.19 -12.14 -4.85
N SER A 81 1.33 -11.76 -5.41
CA SER A 81 2.52 -11.38 -4.65
C SER A 81 2.25 -10.15 -3.78
N PHE A 82 1.60 -9.12 -4.31
CA PHE A 82 1.25 -7.91 -3.56
C PHE A 82 0.24 -8.19 -2.46
N ALA A 83 -0.77 -9.02 -2.75
CA ALA A 83 -1.76 -9.45 -1.76
C ALA A 83 -1.11 -10.18 -0.58
N ALA A 84 -0.09 -11.01 -0.83
CA ALA A 84 0.67 -11.71 0.21
C ALA A 84 1.43 -10.75 1.15
N HIS A 85 1.70 -9.52 0.70
CA HIS A 85 2.39 -8.48 1.47
C HIS A 85 1.44 -7.39 2.01
N GLY A 86 0.13 -7.58 1.88
CA GLY A 86 -0.88 -6.67 2.45
C GLY A 86 -1.26 -5.50 1.53
N TYR A 87 -0.87 -5.52 0.26
CA TYR A 87 -1.27 -4.52 -0.73
C TYR A 87 -2.34 -5.08 -1.66
N ALA A 88 -3.33 -4.26 -2.00
CA ALA A 88 -4.27 -4.57 -3.06
C ALA A 88 -3.74 -3.97 -4.37
N LEU A 89 -3.27 -4.84 -5.27
CA LEU A 89 -2.89 -4.49 -6.63
C LEU A 89 -3.91 -5.06 -7.60
N VAL A 90 -4.32 -4.27 -8.58
CA VAL A 90 -5.07 -4.73 -9.75
C VAL A 90 -4.46 -4.11 -11.01
N LEU A 91 -4.10 -4.94 -11.96
CA LEU A 91 -3.58 -4.56 -13.26
C LEU A 91 -4.64 -4.87 -14.31
N LYS A 92 -5.20 -3.82 -14.90
CA LYS A 92 -6.25 -3.95 -15.91
C LYS A 92 -5.69 -3.65 -17.29
N LEU A 93 -5.72 -4.62 -18.20
CA LEU A 93 -5.41 -4.38 -19.60
C LEU A 93 -6.48 -3.49 -20.23
N ASP A 94 -6.06 -2.38 -20.82
CA ASP A 94 -6.93 -1.46 -21.55
C ASP A 94 -6.86 -1.77 -23.06
N SER A 95 -5.66 -2.01 -23.59
CA SER A 95 -5.44 -2.49 -24.95
C SER A 95 -4.06 -3.13 -25.14
N SER A 96 -3.96 -3.97 -26.16
CA SER A 96 -2.72 -4.57 -26.66
C SER A 96 -2.63 -4.37 -28.17
N SER A 97 -1.42 -4.24 -28.71
CA SER A 97 -1.18 -4.18 -30.16
C SER A 97 0.19 -4.76 -30.49
N THR A 98 0.23 -5.66 -31.45
CA THR A 98 1.47 -6.26 -31.94
C THR A 98 1.80 -5.71 -33.32
N ASP A 99 3.02 -5.19 -33.48
CA ASP A 99 3.58 -4.75 -34.76
C ASP A 99 4.90 -5.49 -35.01
N GLY A 100 4.88 -6.42 -35.95
CA GLY A 100 6.01 -7.31 -36.23
C GLY A 100 6.38 -8.17 -35.02
N SER A 101 7.57 -7.93 -34.46
CA SER A 101 8.10 -8.66 -33.30
C SER A 101 7.89 -7.94 -31.97
N SER A 102 7.24 -6.77 -31.95
CA SER A 102 7.05 -5.98 -30.73
C SER A 102 5.58 -5.89 -30.37
N THR A 103 5.26 -6.04 -29.09
CA THR A 103 3.91 -5.92 -28.54
C THR A 103 3.85 -4.77 -27.54
N THR A 104 2.94 -3.83 -27.79
CA THR A 104 2.65 -2.72 -26.90
C THR A 104 1.41 -3.00 -26.06
N PHE A 105 1.54 -2.85 -24.75
CA PHE A 105 0.47 -3.00 -23.76
C PHE A 105 0.14 -1.63 -23.18
N SER A 106 -1.14 -1.26 -23.17
CA SER A 106 -1.67 -0.15 -22.39
C SER A 106 -2.55 -0.70 -21.29
N TYR A 107 -2.27 -0.33 -20.05
CA TYR A 107 -2.93 -0.89 -18.88
C TYR A 107 -3.04 0.12 -17.75
N THR A 108 -4.01 -0.11 -16.88
CA THR A 108 -4.26 0.68 -15.68
C THR A 108 -3.82 -0.10 -14.45
N VAL A 109 -2.98 0.55 -13.64
CA VAL A 109 -2.54 0.08 -12.32
C VAL A 109 -3.43 0.71 -11.27
N LEU A 110 -4.06 -0.13 -10.44
CA LEU A 110 -4.77 0.25 -9.23
C LEU A 110 -4.00 -0.32 -8.05
N LEU A 111 -3.44 0.53 -7.19
CA LEU A 111 -2.68 0.13 -6.01
C LEU A 111 -3.30 0.76 -4.77
N SER A 112 -3.57 -0.06 -3.76
CA SER A 112 -4.10 0.38 -2.48
C SER A 112 -3.40 -0.33 -1.32
N ASP A 113 -3.16 0.40 -0.25
CA ASP A 113 -2.73 -0.14 1.05
C ASP A 113 -3.82 -0.03 2.12
N GLY A 114 -5.06 0.28 1.71
CA GLY A 114 -6.21 0.49 2.59
C GLY A 114 -6.32 1.90 3.18
N LEU A 115 -5.30 2.75 3.01
CA LEU A 115 -5.30 4.16 3.41
C LEU A 115 -5.07 5.10 2.23
N LEU A 116 -4.18 4.73 1.31
CA LEU A 116 -3.86 5.43 0.07
C LEU A 116 -4.31 4.59 -1.13
N ASP A 117 -5.05 5.21 -2.05
CA ASP A 117 -5.43 4.63 -3.34
C ASP A 117 -4.75 5.36 -4.48
N LEU A 118 -4.15 4.60 -5.40
CA LEU A 118 -3.46 5.10 -6.58
C LEU A 118 -4.05 4.47 -7.82
N LYS A 119 -4.25 5.32 -8.83
CA LYS A 119 -4.66 4.91 -10.17
C LYS A 119 -3.72 5.53 -11.19
N LEU A 120 -3.02 4.69 -11.94
CA LEU A 120 -2.02 5.09 -12.93
C LEU A 120 -2.31 4.39 -14.25
N THR A 121 -2.30 5.13 -15.36
CA THR A 121 -2.32 4.53 -16.69
C THR A 121 -0.89 4.44 -17.21
N ARG A 122 -0.53 3.26 -17.73
CA ARG A 122 0.81 2.92 -18.19
C ARG A 122 0.76 2.36 -19.60
N THR A 123 1.86 2.55 -20.32
CA THR A 123 2.09 1.92 -21.60
C THR A 123 3.50 1.37 -21.60
N VAL A 124 3.65 0.13 -22.03
CA VAL A 124 4.93 -0.56 -22.18
C VAL A 124 4.99 -1.27 -23.52
N THR A 125 6.15 -1.24 -24.16
CA THR A 125 6.44 -2.01 -25.37
C THR A 125 7.52 -3.01 -25.02
N VAL A 126 7.24 -4.28 -25.32
CA VAL A 126 8.17 -5.41 -25.22
C VAL A 126 8.38 -6.00 -26.61
#